data_AF-A0A7Y8MIG7-F1
#
_entry.id   AF-A0A7Y8MIG7-F1
#
_cell.length_a   1.000
_cell.length_b   1.000
_cell.length_c   1.000
_cell.angle_alpha   90.00
_cell.angle_beta   90.00
_cell.angle_gamma   90.00
#
_symmetry.space_group_name_H-M   'P 1'
#
loop_
_entity.id
_entity.type
_entity.pdbx_description
1 polymer ?
#
loop_
_entity_poly.entity_id
_entity_poly.type
_entity_poly.pdbx_seq_one_letter_code
_entity_poly.pdbx_strand_id
1 'polypeptide(L)'
;HGAHQRANAALAAALARAHAQAGDQEIAAGLAATRWPGRLERLAGEPLMIIDVGHTPAAIAAALAGFKALVPDPDATLVCGASRDKDAAAMIGALAPAFPFIIAAQAPHKGEDAAAIAALARAAHPGADVRIAASVSAAHALAVTRGRPTYVAGGHFIASAFKAAHLGLDPAGLRFF
;
A
#
# COMPACT_ATOMS: atom_id res chain seq x y z
N HIS A 1 -6.25 -2.00 -9.57
CA HIS A 1 -6.23 -1.05 -10.71
C HIS A 1 -4.79 -0.59 -10.99
N GLY A 2 -4.47 -0.06 -12.18
CA GLY A 2 -3.12 0.42 -12.55
C GLY A 2 -2.57 -0.17 -13.84
N ALA A 3 -1.69 0.55 -14.55
CA ALA A 3 -1.13 0.13 -15.85
C ALA A 3 -0.40 -1.22 -15.80
N HIS A 4 0.28 -1.50 -14.70
CA HIS A 4 0.94 -2.78 -14.47
C HIS A 4 -0.02 -3.93 -14.18
N GLN A 5 -1.18 -3.65 -13.56
CA GLN A 5 -2.22 -4.67 -13.41
C GLN A 5 -2.86 -5.01 -14.76
N ARG A 6 -2.91 -4.04 -15.70
CA ARG A 6 -3.28 -4.34 -17.09
C ARG A 6 -2.24 -5.19 -17.79
N ALA A 7 -0.94 -4.93 -17.57
CA ALA A 7 0.13 -5.77 -18.11
C ALA A 7 0.10 -7.20 -17.52
N ASN A 8 -0.09 -7.34 -16.22
CA ASN A 8 -0.23 -8.65 -15.55
C ASN A 8 -1.49 -9.38 -16.02
N ALA A 9 -2.62 -8.67 -16.18
CA ALA A 9 -3.85 -9.24 -16.72
C ALA A 9 -3.69 -9.66 -18.19
N ALA A 10 -3.00 -8.88 -19.00
CA ALA A 10 -2.70 -9.21 -20.39
C ALA A 10 -1.79 -10.43 -20.51
N LEU A 11 -0.75 -10.51 -19.67
CA LEU A 11 0.13 -11.67 -19.59
C LEU A 11 -0.64 -12.92 -19.12
N ALA A 12 -1.47 -12.80 -18.08
CA ALA A 12 -2.30 -13.90 -17.59
C ALA A 12 -3.31 -14.37 -18.65
N ALA A 13 -3.94 -13.43 -19.37
CA ALA A 13 -4.84 -13.75 -20.48
C ALA A 13 -4.11 -14.46 -21.63
N ALA A 14 -2.91 -13.99 -22.00
CA ALA A 14 -2.10 -14.63 -23.04
C ALA A 14 -1.70 -16.06 -22.64
N LEU A 15 -1.29 -16.28 -21.38
CA LEU A 15 -0.97 -17.60 -20.86
C LEU A 15 -2.21 -18.51 -20.79
N ALA A 16 -3.36 -17.99 -20.37
CA ALA A 16 -4.61 -18.75 -20.32
C ALA A 16 -5.05 -19.20 -21.72
N ARG A 17 -4.90 -18.36 -22.74
CA ARG A 17 -5.14 -18.73 -24.15
C ARG A 17 -4.17 -19.81 -24.61
N ALA A 18 -2.88 -19.62 -24.34
CA ALA A 18 -1.82 -20.49 -24.86
C ALA A 18 -1.79 -21.87 -24.18
N HIS A 19 -2.12 -21.95 -22.89
CA HIS A 19 -1.89 -23.15 -22.07
C HIS A 19 -3.16 -23.77 -21.47
N ALA A 20 -4.22 -22.99 -21.28
CA ALA A 20 -5.49 -23.49 -20.75
C ALA A 20 -6.60 -23.53 -21.81
N GLN A 21 -6.32 -23.08 -23.05
CA GLN A 21 -7.29 -22.96 -24.15
C GLN A 21 -8.56 -22.17 -23.75
N ALA A 22 -8.44 -21.28 -22.76
CA ALA A 22 -9.56 -20.50 -22.27
C ALA A 22 -10.06 -19.52 -23.34
N GLY A 23 -11.36 -19.50 -23.57
CA GLY A 23 -12.05 -18.55 -24.43
C GLY A 23 -12.20 -17.17 -23.79
N ASP A 24 -12.59 -16.18 -24.60
CA ASP A 24 -12.68 -14.78 -24.17
C ASP A 24 -13.65 -14.55 -22.99
N GLN A 25 -14.74 -15.32 -22.93
CA GLN A 25 -15.69 -15.26 -21.81
C GLN A 25 -15.08 -15.78 -20.50
N GLU A 26 -14.31 -16.86 -20.54
CA GLU A 26 -13.65 -17.45 -19.36
C GLU A 26 -12.53 -16.54 -18.87
N ILE A 27 -11.79 -15.92 -19.79
CA ILE A 27 -10.76 -14.93 -19.46
C ILE A 27 -11.40 -13.68 -18.84
N ALA A 28 -12.47 -13.15 -19.45
CA ALA A 28 -13.17 -11.99 -18.91
C ALA A 28 -13.75 -12.28 -17.52
N ALA A 29 -14.37 -13.46 -17.34
CA ALA A 29 -14.87 -13.91 -16.05
C ALA A 29 -13.75 -14.08 -15.01
N GLY A 30 -12.63 -14.71 -15.39
CA GLY A 30 -11.47 -14.92 -14.53
C GLY A 30 -10.82 -13.60 -14.11
N LEU A 31 -10.64 -12.67 -15.05
CA LEU A 31 -10.10 -11.33 -14.75
C LEU A 31 -11.07 -10.51 -13.88
N ALA A 32 -12.38 -10.59 -14.11
CA ALA A 32 -13.39 -9.91 -13.30
C ALA A 32 -13.50 -10.50 -11.88
N ALA A 33 -13.34 -11.81 -11.75
CA ALA A 33 -13.35 -12.52 -10.47
C ALA A 33 -12.03 -12.39 -9.71
N THR A 34 -10.93 -12.08 -10.39
CA THR A 34 -9.61 -11.96 -9.76
C THR A 34 -9.64 -10.87 -8.70
N ARG A 35 -9.35 -11.27 -7.46
CA ARG A 35 -8.98 -10.37 -6.37
C ARG A 35 -7.51 -10.63 -6.10
N TRP A 36 -6.71 -9.57 -6.08
CA TRP A 36 -5.33 -9.67 -5.65
C TRP A 36 -5.21 -9.03 -4.26
N PRO A 37 -5.27 -9.83 -3.19
CA PRO A 37 -5.12 -9.33 -1.83
C PRO A 37 -3.86 -8.47 -1.74
N GLY A 38 -4.01 -7.28 -1.19
CA GLY A 38 -2.92 -6.34 -0.98
C GLY A 38 -2.43 -5.58 -2.21
N ARG A 39 -3.10 -5.57 -3.37
CA ARG A 39 -2.71 -4.72 -4.52
C ARG A 39 -3.74 -3.65 -4.82
N LEU A 40 -3.48 -2.42 -4.38
CA LEU A 40 -4.45 -1.32 -4.29
C LEU A 40 -5.80 -1.82 -3.77
N GLU A 41 -5.74 -2.61 -2.70
CA GLU A 41 -6.91 -3.20 -2.08
C GLU A 41 -7.61 -2.12 -1.25
N ARG A 42 -8.88 -1.85 -1.58
CA ARG A 42 -9.74 -0.97 -0.79
C ARG A 42 -10.24 -1.72 0.45
N LEU A 43 -10.04 -1.13 1.62
CA LEU A 43 -10.66 -1.58 2.87
C LEU A 43 -12.09 -1.03 2.97
N ALA A 44 -12.97 -1.77 3.64
CA ALA A 44 -14.37 -1.37 3.81
C ALA A 44 -14.50 -0.21 4.81
N GLY A 45 -15.62 0.53 4.74
CA GLY A 45 -15.90 1.64 5.66
C GLY A 45 -15.27 2.97 5.24
N GLU A 46 -15.34 3.94 6.16
CA GLU A 46 -14.90 5.32 5.97
C GLU A 46 -13.92 5.76 7.09
N PRO A 47 -12.92 6.62 6.79
CA PRO A 47 -12.61 7.18 5.47
C PRO A 47 -12.08 6.11 4.50
N LEU A 48 -12.09 6.40 3.20
CA LEU A 48 -11.49 5.51 2.19
C LEU A 48 -10.03 5.14 2.53
N MET A 49 -9.76 3.85 2.72
CA MET A 49 -8.40 3.34 2.94
C MET A 49 -8.02 2.34 1.85
N ILE A 50 -6.81 2.48 1.31
CA ILE A 50 -6.27 1.61 0.26
C ILE A 50 -4.90 1.10 0.71
N ILE A 51 -4.67 -0.22 0.64
CA ILE A 51 -3.38 -0.84 0.97
C ILE A 51 -2.68 -1.37 -0.29
N ASP A 52 -1.34 -1.31 -0.34
CA ASP A 52 -0.53 -1.99 -1.34
C ASP A 52 0.73 -2.66 -0.76
N VAL A 53 0.99 -3.91 -1.15
CA VAL A 53 2.11 -4.75 -0.70
C VAL A 53 3.36 -4.64 -1.60
N GLY A 54 3.27 -3.86 -2.68
CA GLY A 54 4.37 -3.58 -3.59
C GLY A 54 5.51 -2.84 -2.90
N HIS A 55 6.74 -3.31 -3.13
CA HIS A 55 7.95 -2.76 -2.50
C HIS A 55 9.10 -2.59 -3.49
N THR A 56 8.94 -2.98 -4.76
CA THR A 56 9.93 -2.70 -5.80
C THR A 56 9.71 -1.29 -6.35
N PRO A 57 10.75 -0.61 -6.87
CA PRO A 57 10.59 0.73 -7.45
C PRO A 57 9.47 0.81 -8.50
N ALA A 58 9.41 -0.17 -9.40
CA ALA A 58 8.36 -0.27 -10.41
C ALA A 58 6.97 -0.49 -9.79
N ALA A 59 6.86 -1.35 -8.77
CA ALA A 59 5.58 -1.58 -8.09
C ALA A 59 5.07 -0.35 -7.35
N ILE A 60 5.96 0.40 -6.70
CA ILE A 60 5.63 1.64 -5.99
C ILE A 60 5.14 2.71 -6.96
N ALA A 61 5.89 2.97 -8.04
CA ALA A 61 5.48 3.94 -9.05
C ALA A 61 4.11 3.58 -9.65
N ALA A 62 3.90 2.31 -9.96
CA ALA A 62 2.64 1.79 -10.46
C ALA A 62 1.48 1.97 -9.49
N ALA A 63 1.70 1.63 -8.22
CA ALA A 63 0.68 1.67 -7.19
C ALA A 63 0.33 3.12 -6.83
N LEU A 64 1.32 4.00 -6.72
CA LEU A 64 1.09 5.43 -6.50
C LEU A 64 0.27 6.07 -7.62
N ALA A 65 0.62 5.80 -8.88
CA ALA A 65 -0.15 6.28 -10.02
C ALA A 65 -1.59 5.74 -10.00
N GLY A 66 -1.78 4.46 -9.65
CA GLY A 66 -3.09 3.86 -9.50
C GLY A 66 -3.90 4.46 -8.35
N PHE A 67 -3.27 4.73 -7.21
CA PHE A 67 -3.89 5.40 -6.07
C PHE A 67 -4.37 6.79 -6.46
N LYS A 68 -3.53 7.61 -7.11
CA LYS A 68 -3.90 8.97 -7.54
C LYS A 68 -5.02 8.99 -8.57
N ALA A 69 -5.13 7.96 -9.42
CA ALA A 69 -6.26 7.82 -10.33
C ALA A 69 -7.57 7.46 -9.62
N LEU A 70 -7.50 6.72 -8.51
CA LEU A 70 -8.67 6.35 -7.69
C LEU A 70 -9.07 7.47 -6.71
N VAL A 71 -8.08 8.22 -6.23
CA VAL A 71 -8.21 9.23 -5.19
C VAL A 71 -7.55 10.52 -5.69
N PRO A 72 -8.31 11.40 -6.35
CA PRO A 72 -7.81 12.69 -6.83
C PRO A 72 -7.65 13.72 -5.70
N ASP A 73 -7.97 13.37 -4.44
CA ASP A 73 -7.82 14.25 -3.29
C ASP A 73 -6.33 14.60 -3.04
N PRO A 74 -5.94 15.89 -3.12
CA PRO A 74 -4.58 16.31 -2.84
C PRO A 74 -4.22 16.24 -1.34
N ASP A 75 -5.20 16.19 -0.43
CA ASP A 75 -5.05 16.15 1.03
C ASP A 75 -5.09 14.72 1.60
N ALA A 76 -4.74 13.72 0.77
CA ALA A 76 -4.67 12.33 1.17
C ALA A 76 -3.52 12.06 2.16
N THR A 77 -3.71 11.06 3.02
CA THR A 77 -2.71 10.59 3.99
C THR A 77 -1.89 9.44 3.41
N LEU A 78 -0.57 9.46 3.63
CA LEU A 78 0.28 8.27 3.48
C LEU A 78 0.53 7.64 4.84
N VAL A 79 0.28 6.34 4.98
CA VAL A 79 0.84 5.52 6.05
C VAL A 79 1.94 4.68 5.44
N CYS A 80 3.16 4.81 5.94
CA CYS A 80 4.31 4.12 5.37
C CYS A 80 5.25 3.49 6.38
N GLY A 81 5.85 2.38 5.96
CA GLY A 81 6.96 1.69 6.61
C GLY A 81 7.80 0.98 5.54
N ALA A 82 8.87 0.31 5.92
CA ALA A 82 9.60 -0.58 5.02
C ALA A 82 10.20 -1.73 5.83
N SER A 83 10.51 -2.86 5.20
CA SER A 83 11.32 -3.90 5.84
C SER A 83 12.80 -3.49 5.85
N ARG A 84 13.53 -3.88 6.90
CA ARG A 84 14.96 -3.56 7.09
C ARG A 84 15.89 -4.06 5.96
N ASP A 85 15.45 -5.06 5.20
CA ASP A 85 16.19 -5.63 4.07
C ASP A 85 15.90 -4.93 2.73
N LYS A 86 15.07 -3.87 2.72
CA LYS A 86 14.65 -3.15 1.52
C LYS A 86 15.26 -1.76 1.47
N ASP A 87 15.27 -1.19 0.27
CA ASP A 87 15.71 0.19 0.03
C ASP A 87 14.62 1.18 0.48
N ALA A 88 14.54 1.41 1.79
CA ALA A 88 13.58 2.35 2.37
C ALA A 88 13.75 3.77 1.80
N ALA A 89 14.97 4.20 1.50
CA ALA A 89 15.24 5.54 0.96
C ALA A 89 14.59 5.73 -0.41
N ALA A 90 14.80 4.78 -1.34
CA ALA A 90 14.16 4.83 -2.65
C ALA A 90 12.63 4.72 -2.56
N MET A 91 12.12 3.82 -1.71
CA MET A 91 10.69 3.60 -1.55
C MET A 91 9.97 4.84 -0.99
N ILE A 92 10.47 5.39 0.12
CA ILE A 92 9.87 6.55 0.78
C ILE A 92 10.08 7.81 -0.06
N GLY A 93 11.25 7.97 -0.69
CA GLY A 93 11.53 9.09 -1.59
C GLY A 93 10.58 9.17 -2.79
N ALA A 94 10.13 8.02 -3.31
CA ALA A 94 9.14 7.98 -4.39
C ALA A 94 7.70 8.27 -3.92
N LEU A 95 7.37 7.94 -2.67
CA LEU A 95 6.01 8.07 -2.13
C LEU A 95 5.74 9.44 -1.50
N ALA A 96 6.63 9.88 -0.60
CA ALA A 96 6.43 11.03 0.26
C ALA A 96 6.05 12.33 -0.47
N PRO A 97 6.65 12.70 -1.63
CA PRO A 97 6.32 13.96 -2.32
C PRO A 97 4.85 14.10 -2.75
N ALA A 98 4.09 12.99 -2.79
CA ALA A 98 2.71 12.99 -3.23
C ALA A 98 1.68 13.21 -2.11
N PHE A 99 2.11 13.33 -0.84
CA PHE A 99 1.21 13.37 0.31
C PHE A 99 1.60 14.48 1.30
N PRO A 100 0.67 15.41 1.63
CA PRO A 100 0.95 16.47 2.60
C PRO A 100 0.93 15.98 4.05
N PHE A 101 0.35 14.82 4.32
CA PHE A 101 0.30 14.21 5.66
C PHE A 101 0.83 12.77 5.61
N ILE A 102 1.84 12.48 6.43
CA ILE A 102 2.56 11.21 6.40
C ILE A 102 2.64 10.64 7.81
N ILE A 103 2.23 9.38 7.98
CA ILE A 103 2.38 8.61 9.21
C ILE A 103 3.41 7.52 8.97
N ALA A 104 4.57 7.66 9.60
CA ALA A 104 5.58 6.62 9.63
C ALA A 104 5.26 5.59 10.73
N ALA A 105 5.32 4.30 10.40
CA ALA A 105 5.06 3.22 11.34
C ALA A 105 6.00 2.04 11.10
N GLN A 106 6.40 1.38 12.18
CA GLN A 106 7.17 0.15 12.13
C GLN A 106 6.23 -1.05 12.06
N ALA A 107 6.40 -1.89 11.03
CA ALA A 107 5.70 -3.17 10.98
C ALA A 107 6.26 -4.13 12.05
N PRO A 108 5.41 -4.89 12.77
CA PRO A 108 5.87 -5.79 13.84
C PRO A 108 6.92 -6.81 13.39
N HIS A 109 6.80 -7.30 12.16
CA HIS A 109 7.75 -8.22 11.56
C HIS A 109 8.65 -7.52 10.55
N LYS A 110 9.98 -7.64 10.74
CA LYS A 110 11.05 -7.08 9.87
C LYS A 110 11.00 -5.58 9.61
N GLY A 111 10.10 -4.82 10.24
CA GLY A 111 9.95 -3.38 10.01
C GLY A 111 11.19 -2.59 10.41
N GLU A 112 11.56 -1.63 9.58
CA GLU A 112 12.51 -0.59 9.93
C GLU A 112 11.94 0.31 11.03
N ASP A 113 12.82 0.94 11.79
CA ASP A 113 12.47 1.91 12.82
C ASP A 113 11.60 3.05 12.24
N ALA A 114 10.50 3.37 12.93
CA ALA A 114 9.55 4.36 12.46
C ALA A 114 10.14 5.78 12.42
N ALA A 115 11.11 6.09 13.29
CA ALA A 115 11.81 7.37 13.26
C ALA A 115 12.75 7.46 12.06
N ALA A 116 13.40 6.36 11.67
CA ALA A 116 14.19 6.30 10.43
C ALA A 116 13.31 6.51 9.18
N ILE A 117 12.15 5.86 9.11
CA ILE A 117 11.17 6.09 8.02
C ILE A 117 10.68 7.55 8.00
N ALA A 118 10.39 8.14 9.17
CA ALA A 118 9.99 9.53 9.26
C ALA A 118 11.09 10.51 8.82
N ALA A 119 12.36 10.22 9.14
CA ALA A 119 13.48 11.04 8.70
C ALA A 119 13.59 11.05 7.16
N LEU A 120 13.46 9.88 6.52
CA LEU A 120 13.43 9.78 5.06
C LEU A 120 12.25 10.55 4.45
N ALA A 121 11.06 10.44 5.05
CA ALA A 121 9.88 11.17 4.59
C ALA A 121 10.05 12.70 4.69
N ARG A 122 10.60 13.20 5.80
CA ARG A 122 10.89 14.63 5.99
C ARG A 122 11.94 15.14 5.00
N ALA A 123 12.96 14.34 4.70
CA ALA A 123 13.97 14.70 3.71
C ALA A 123 13.37 14.77 2.29
N ALA A 124 12.50 13.83 1.95
CA ALA A 124 11.85 13.78 0.63
C ALA A 124 10.74 14.82 0.44
N HIS A 125 10.04 15.20 1.52
CA HIS A 125 9.01 16.24 1.49
C HIS A 125 9.09 17.13 2.74
N PRO A 126 9.93 18.18 2.73
CA PRO A 126 10.13 19.06 3.89
C PRO A 126 8.87 19.82 4.35
N GLY A 127 7.88 19.99 3.46
CA GLY A 127 6.61 20.66 3.74
C GLY A 127 5.49 19.74 4.24
N ALA A 128 5.70 18.43 4.30
CA ALA A 128 4.70 17.50 4.81
C ALA A 128 4.64 17.53 6.35
N ASP A 129 3.44 17.34 6.89
CA ASP A 129 3.27 17.00 8.31
C ASP A 129 3.56 15.50 8.50
N VAL A 130 4.72 15.20 9.11
CA VAL A 130 5.20 13.84 9.34
C VAL A 130 5.06 13.43 10.80
N ARG A 131 4.21 12.44 11.06
CA ARG A 131 3.97 11.83 12.37
C ARG A 131 4.65 10.47 12.48
N ILE A 132 5.13 10.14 13.67
CA ILE A 132 5.63 8.79 14.01
C ILE A 132 4.55 8.13 14.86
N ALA A 133 4.05 6.99 14.42
CA ALA A 133 3.11 6.20 15.18
C ALA A 133 3.85 5.19 16.08
N ALA A 134 3.40 5.05 17.33
CA ALA A 134 3.97 4.08 18.28
C ALA A 134 3.73 2.61 17.88
N SER A 135 2.74 2.36 17.02
CA SER A 135 2.42 1.05 16.46
C SER A 135 1.61 1.20 15.18
N VAL A 136 1.43 0.10 14.44
CA VAL A 136 0.55 0.10 13.26
C VAL A 136 -0.91 0.37 13.64
N SER A 137 -1.38 -0.09 14.80
CA SER A 137 -2.72 0.24 15.31
C SER A 137 -2.85 1.73 15.63
N ALA A 138 -1.81 2.35 16.20
CA ALA A 138 -1.79 3.80 16.40
C ALA A 138 -1.78 4.56 15.06
N ALA A 139 -1.08 4.06 14.05
CA ALA A 139 -1.08 4.64 12.71
C ALA A 139 -2.48 4.59 12.07
N HIS A 140 -3.18 3.46 12.21
CA HIS A 140 -4.57 3.31 11.79
C HIS A 140 -5.49 4.29 12.53
N ALA A 141 -5.40 4.39 13.86
CA ALA A 141 -6.21 5.32 14.64
C ALA A 141 -5.97 6.79 14.24
N LEU A 142 -4.72 7.17 13.95
CA LEU A 142 -4.40 8.51 13.43
C LEU A 142 -5.01 8.75 12.05
N ALA A 143 -4.94 7.76 11.14
CA ALA A 143 -5.55 7.84 9.81
C ALA A 143 -7.08 7.97 9.87
N VAL A 144 -7.75 7.19 10.72
CA VAL A 144 -9.19 7.31 11.00
C VAL A 144 -9.52 8.71 11.51
N THR A 145 -8.80 9.18 12.53
CA THR A 145 -9.01 10.50 13.14
C THR A 145 -8.83 11.63 12.13
N ARG A 146 -7.88 11.50 11.20
CA ARG A 146 -7.66 12.48 10.14
C ARG A 146 -8.83 12.58 9.17
N GLY A 147 -9.61 11.51 9.00
CA GLY A 147 -10.84 11.50 8.21
C GLY A 147 -10.65 11.73 6.71
N ARG A 148 -9.42 11.56 6.20
CA ARG A 148 -9.06 11.73 4.79
C ARG A 148 -8.76 10.40 4.12
N PRO A 149 -8.86 10.31 2.78
CA PRO A 149 -8.41 9.14 2.06
C PRO A 149 -6.98 8.76 2.44
N THR A 150 -6.75 7.48 2.73
CA THR A 150 -5.46 6.98 3.22
C THR A 150 -4.89 5.94 2.28
N TYR A 151 -3.63 6.13 1.91
CA TYR A 151 -2.83 5.13 1.21
C TYR A 151 -1.84 4.48 2.18
N VAL A 152 -1.83 3.16 2.24
CA VAL A 152 -0.88 2.38 3.05
C VAL A 152 0.08 1.67 2.13
N ALA A 153 1.36 2.02 2.19
CA ALA A 153 2.38 1.50 1.29
C ALA A 153 3.70 1.24 2.02
N GLY A 154 4.56 0.40 1.44
CA GLY A 154 5.81 0.02 2.09
C GLY A 154 6.11 -1.48 2.12
N GLY A 155 5.21 -2.28 1.54
CA GLY A 155 5.40 -3.72 1.41
C GLY A 155 4.40 -4.54 2.22
N HIS A 156 4.57 -5.85 2.16
CA HIS A 156 3.61 -6.81 2.69
C HIS A 156 3.34 -6.65 4.20
N PHE A 157 4.38 -6.49 5.02
CA PHE A 157 4.21 -6.49 6.48
C PHE A 157 3.43 -5.27 6.99
N ILE A 158 3.71 -4.07 6.48
CA ILE A 158 2.98 -2.86 6.91
C ILE A 158 1.52 -2.88 6.41
N ALA A 159 1.29 -3.29 5.17
CA ALA A 159 -0.05 -3.37 4.60
C ALA A 159 -0.93 -4.42 5.31
N SER A 160 -0.38 -5.61 5.56
CA SER A 160 -1.09 -6.68 6.29
C SER A 160 -1.36 -6.29 7.76
N ALA A 161 -0.37 -5.70 8.44
CA ALA A 161 -0.54 -5.22 9.81
C ALA A 161 -1.60 -4.12 9.91
N PHE A 162 -1.63 -3.18 8.95
CA PHE A 162 -2.64 -2.13 8.93
C PHE A 162 -4.03 -2.68 8.66
N LYS A 163 -4.15 -3.63 7.73
CA LYS A 163 -5.42 -4.34 7.49
C LYS A 163 -5.91 -5.07 8.73
N ALA A 164 -5.02 -5.73 9.47
CA ALA A 164 -5.38 -6.38 10.74
C ALA A 164 -5.93 -5.35 11.75
N ALA A 165 -5.24 -4.24 11.95
CA ALA A 165 -5.72 -3.15 12.82
C ALA A 165 -7.10 -2.63 12.38
N HIS A 166 -7.30 -2.44 11.07
CA HIS A 166 -8.57 -2.00 10.51
C HIS A 166 -9.72 -3.00 10.75
N LEU A 167 -9.42 -4.29 10.80
CA LEU A 167 -10.40 -5.35 11.13
C LEU A 167 -10.59 -5.54 12.64
N GLY A 168 -9.98 -4.70 13.49
CA GLY A 168 -10.05 -4.85 14.95
C GLY A 168 -9.19 -6.00 15.50
N LEU A 169 -8.25 -6.52 14.70
CA LEU A 169 -7.32 -7.57 15.10
C LEU A 169 -6.00 -6.95 15.58
N ASP A 170 -5.29 -7.66 16.47
CA ASP A 170 -3.95 -7.27 16.91
C ASP A 170 -2.90 -7.53 15.80
N PRO A 171 -2.25 -6.49 15.25
CA PRO A 171 -1.21 -6.67 14.23
C PRO A 171 0.01 -7.44 14.72
N ALA A 172 0.31 -7.42 16.04
CA ALA A 172 1.44 -8.17 16.61
C ALA A 172 1.19 -9.68 16.62
N GLY A 173 -0.07 -10.11 16.56
CA GLY A 173 -0.46 -11.52 16.49
C GLY A 173 -0.34 -12.15 15.10
N LEU A 174 -0.01 -11.38 14.06
CA LEU A 174 0.14 -11.89 12.70
C LEU A 174 1.35 -12.84 12.59
N ARG A 175 1.09 -14.06 12.15
CA ARG A 175 2.14 -15.05 11.85
C ARG A 175 2.52 -14.96 10.38
N PHE A 176 3.77 -14.63 10.13
CA PHE A 176 4.39 -14.70 8.81
C PHE A 176 5.27 -15.96 8.80
N PHE A 177 4.99 -16.85 7.85
CA PHE A 177 5.62 -18.18 7.73
C PHE A 177 7.12 -18.06 7.42
#